data_AF-A0A1C5X7J9-F1
#
_entry.id   AF-A0A1C5X7J9-F1
#
_cell.length_a   1.000
_cell.length_b   1.000
_cell.length_c   1.000
_cell.angle_alpha   90.00
_cell.angle_beta   90.00
_cell.angle_gamma   90.00
#
_symmetry.space_group_name_H-M   'P 1'
#
loop_
_entity.id
_entity.type
_entity.pdbx_description
1 polymer ?
#
loop_
_entity_poly.entity_id
_entity_poly.type
_entity_poly.pdbx_seq_one_letter_code
_entity_poly.pdbx_strand_id
1 'polypeptide(L)'
;MKIGIISINTHTKALNFACPLHTYAFQQFLSDHGIESTVIDYMPIYNNKEYDPVYPLHFYLQHGYNKALTEIMPEGLTKDEQKVWTHKHNLKILTINKFAKLYTIWPKRYQKFENFINAHYIRTKETYHHDDLDDQKLDFDCYICATDVIWQYNPDKGFDRGFFLAAEPMKNAPKIGYAVSRGVFNGWTKEQEKEFIEYTTPFEAIAARESSFAEHIHELTGKDVPVVLDPVFLKDKKFWHDIALPPRNQERKYVLLYAVMERAIDSIQKALAFAKEKGLELIILSSYESNVHLPKEGDYKVIYNVGPDEWLGYIEQAEYIFTNSFHACAFSILFEKQFYVGARHGDKVDTILKTFDLEDRRFTKTYDSTKSAKPIDYSKVGQLLEEKRKASGDFILNAIHSVEKKYNLADTHFKKEPFNLIYASSAKNKNLVCRLFTFGLNKSIREKSIEFRPNENYDGNAVVKLAKNPFRYKGFTFLGWYCRTTFHGIYKWYCTDGQFHTAAEILYHDDIELCRFQDQEQTDAFTRNRFLTGNSFFLQAVWQNNENGHIIPNIERSLRASFKEYMVQARKK
;
A
#
# COMPACT_ATOMS: atom_id res chain seq x y z
N MET A 1 15.99 -1.64 -18.27
CA MET A 1 16.09 -2.40 -17.00
C MET A 1 14.72 -2.75 -16.40
N LYS A 2 14.45 -4.02 -16.09
CA LYS A 2 13.27 -4.54 -15.38
C LYS A 2 13.61 -4.80 -13.91
N ILE A 3 12.89 -4.17 -12.98
CA ILE A 3 13.21 -4.24 -11.54
C ILE A 3 12.26 -5.17 -10.78
N GLY A 4 12.83 -6.06 -9.97
CA GLY A 4 12.09 -6.86 -8.98
C GLY A 4 12.17 -6.22 -7.59
N ILE A 5 11.04 -5.87 -6.98
CA ILE A 5 10.98 -5.30 -5.62
C ILE A 5 10.61 -6.40 -4.64
N ILE A 6 11.37 -6.56 -3.56
CA ILE A 6 10.99 -7.37 -2.40
C ILE A 6 10.79 -6.47 -1.17
N SER A 7 9.70 -6.66 -0.45
CA SER A 7 9.37 -5.90 0.75
C SER A 7 8.47 -6.74 1.67
N ILE A 8 8.20 -6.25 2.87
CA ILE A 8 7.12 -6.83 3.69
C ILE A 8 5.78 -6.46 3.04
N ASN A 9 5.17 -7.41 2.35
CA ASN A 9 3.94 -7.20 1.57
C ASN A 9 2.69 -7.76 2.30
N THR A 10 1.97 -8.68 1.67
CA THR A 10 0.69 -9.25 2.08
C THR A 10 0.85 -10.36 3.14
N HIS A 11 1.99 -11.06 3.15
CA HIS A 11 2.21 -12.29 3.93
C HIS A 11 2.60 -12.03 5.39
N THR A 12 1.87 -11.13 6.05
CA THR A 12 2.07 -10.81 7.48
C THR A 12 0.98 -11.44 8.35
N LYS A 13 1.34 -11.91 9.54
CA LYS A 13 0.37 -12.47 10.51
C LYS A 13 -0.55 -11.41 11.14
N ALA A 14 -0.18 -10.12 11.04
CA ALA A 14 -0.80 -9.05 11.82
C ALA A 14 -1.73 -8.11 11.04
N LEU A 15 -1.92 -8.32 9.72
CA LEU A 15 -2.65 -7.39 8.84
C LEU A 15 -2.23 -5.94 9.09
N ASN A 16 -0.94 -5.66 8.93
CA ASN A 16 -0.34 -4.35 9.17
C ASN A 16 -0.64 -3.41 8.00
N PHE A 17 -1.38 -2.32 8.24
CA PHE A 17 -1.79 -1.36 7.21
C PHE A 17 -0.62 -0.75 6.43
N ALA A 18 0.54 -0.58 7.06
CA ALA A 18 1.68 0.04 6.40
C ALA A 18 2.32 -0.83 5.32
N CYS A 19 2.31 -2.15 5.50
CA CYS A 19 2.93 -3.13 4.60
C CYS A 19 2.42 -3.02 3.14
N PRO A 20 1.10 -2.90 2.91
CA PRO A 20 0.62 -2.64 1.56
C PRO A 20 0.95 -1.22 1.05
N LEU A 21 0.92 -0.22 1.93
CA LEU A 21 1.01 1.19 1.55
C LEU A 21 2.42 1.61 1.12
N HIS A 22 3.44 1.29 1.90
CA HIS A 22 4.81 1.72 1.61
C HIS A 22 5.40 1.05 0.35
N THR A 23 4.98 -0.17 0.04
CA THR A 23 5.40 -0.92 -1.14
C THR A 23 4.71 -0.34 -2.37
N TYR A 24 3.42 -0.04 -2.26
CA TYR A 24 2.68 0.66 -3.31
C TYR A 24 3.29 2.04 -3.59
N ALA A 25 3.58 2.82 -2.55
CA ALA A 25 4.20 4.13 -2.69
C ALA A 25 5.56 4.06 -3.39
N PHE A 26 6.38 3.07 -3.05
CA PHE A 26 7.68 2.85 -3.68
C PHE A 26 7.55 2.46 -5.15
N GLN A 27 6.69 1.48 -5.46
CA GLN A 27 6.40 1.08 -6.83
C GLN A 27 5.89 2.27 -7.66
N GLN A 28 5.03 3.11 -7.08
CA GLN A 28 4.50 4.28 -7.77
C GLN A 28 5.53 5.37 -7.99
N PHE A 29 6.38 5.63 -7.00
CA PHE A 29 7.48 6.55 -7.18
C PHE A 29 8.38 6.13 -8.35
N LEU A 30 8.71 4.85 -8.49
CA LEU A 30 9.47 4.36 -9.64
C LEU A 30 8.69 4.54 -10.96
N SER A 31 7.40 4.21 -10.97
CA SER A 31 6.53 4.40 -12.14
C SER A 31 6.45 5.86 -12.60
N ASP A 32 6.33 6.81 -11.67
CA ASP A 32 6.30 8.25 -11.97
C ASP A 32 7.60 8.73 -12.65
N HIS A 33 8.71 8.04 -12.41
CA HIS A 33 10.01 8.30 -13.02
C HIS A 33 10.28 7.39 -14.23
N GLY A 34 9.25 6.71 -14.75
CA GLY A 34 9.33 5.87 -15.95
C GLY A 34 10.07 4.54 -15.75
N ILE A 35 10.27 4.11 -14.50
CA ILE A 35 10.99 2.89 -14.15
C ILE A 35 9.98 1.76 -13.92
N GLU A 36 10.07 0.72 -14.75
CA GLU A 36 9.23 -0.47 -14.60
C GLU A 36 9.68 -1.32 -13.42
N SER A 37 8.73 -1.67 -12.55
CA SER A 37 9.00 -2.52 -11.41
C SER A 37 7.84 -3.46 -11.09
N THR A 38 8.18 -4.67 -10.65
CA THR A 38 7.23 -5.69 -10.22
C THR A 38 7.54 -6.08 -8.78
N VAL A 39 6.53 -6.06 -7.92
CA VAL A 39 6.65 -6.59 -6.56
C VAL A 39 6.73 -8.11 -6.64
N ILE A 40 7.80 -8.68 -6.12
CA ILE A 40 7.95 -10.12 -5.94
C ILE A 40 7.07 -10.51 -4.77
N ASP A 41 6.06 -11.32 -5.04
CA ASP A 41 5.14 -11.77 -4.01
C ASP A 41 5.81 -12.82 -3.12
N TYR A 42 6.48 -12.36 -2.07
CA TYR A 42 7.39 -13.16 -1.25
C TYR A 42 6.82 -13.49 0.13
N MET A 43 6.88 -14.77 0.50
CA MET A 43 6.48 -15.27 1.79
C MET A 43 7.71 -15.59 2.67
N PRO A 44 7.93 -14.80 3.74
CA PRO A 44 9.18 -14.81 4.51
C PRO A 44 9.31 -16.01 5.45
N ILE A 45 10.53 -16.19 5.98
CA ILE A 45 10.99 -17.33 6.81
C ILE A 45 10.20 -17.55 8.11
N TYR A 46 9.56 -16.49 8.62
CA TYR A 46 8.73 -16.55 9.82
C TYR A 46 7.27 -16.92 9.51
N ASN A 47 6.90 -17.03 8.23
CA ASN A 47 5.59 -17.52 7.81
C ASN A 47 5.61 -19.03 7.59
N ASN A 48 4.47 -19.69 7.80
CA ASN A 48 4.31 -21.13 7.62
C ASN A 48 3.39 -21.35 6.41
N LYS A 49 3.76 -22.26 5.49
CA LYS A 49 2.93 -22.63 4.32
C LYS A 49 1.50 -23.07 4.71
N GLU A 50 1.33 -23.64 5.91
CA GLU A 50 0.04 -24.07 6.45
C GLU A 50 -0.76 -22.93 7.12
N TYR A 51 -0.16 -21.75 7.31
CA TYR A 51 -0.83 -20.63 7.93
C TYR A 51 -1.91 -20.07 7.00
N ASP A 52 -3.17 -20.27 7.37
CA ASP A 52 -4.30 -19.61 6.73
C ASP A 52 -4.51 -18.21 7.35
N PRO A 53 -4.20 -17.12 6.63
CA PRO A 53 -4.39 -15.77 7.13
C PRO A 53 -5.86 -15.34 7.19
N VAL A 54 -6.77 -16.07 6.52
CA VAL A 54 -8.22 -15.82 6.54
C VAL A 54 -8.83 -16.31 7.85
N TYR A 55 -8.47 -17.52 8.30
CA TYR A 55 -8.91 -18.10 9.57
C TYR A 55 -7.74 -18.49 10.50
N PRO A 56 -6.98 -17.51 11.07
CA PRO A 56 -5.79 -17.81 11.87
C PRO A 56 -6.08 -18.68 13.10
N LEU A 57 -7.28 -18.61 13.66
CA LEU A 57 -7.68 -19.42 14.81
C LEU A 57 -7.45 -20.92 14.57
N HIS A 58 -7.79 -21.41 13.37
CA HIS A 58 -7.66 -22.83 13.05
C HIS A 58 -6.19 -23.26 13.09
N PHE A 59 -5.30 -22.45 12.49
CA PHE A 59 -3.86 -22.69 12.53
C PHE A 59 -3.35 -22.80 13.98
N TYR A 60 -3.66 -21.82 14.83
CA TYR A 60 -3.18 -21.82 16.22
C TYR A 60 -3.71 -23.02 17.01
N LEU A 61 -4.99 -23.39 16.85
CA LEU A 61 -5.58 -24.55 17.52
C LEU A 61 -4.93 -25.87 17.09
N GLN A 62 -4.67 -26.04 15.78
CA GLN A 62 -3.97 -27.21 15.23
C GLN A 62 -2.51 -27.29 15.71
N HIS A 63 -1.87 -26.14 15.91
CA HIS A 63 -0.50 -26.02 16.39
C HIS A 63 -0.39 -25.98 17.92
N GLY A 64 -1.35 -26.59 18.62
CA GLY A 64 -1.26 -26.88 20.05
C GLY A 64 -1.55 -25.72 21.00
N TYR A 65 -2.04 -24.57 20.51
CA TYR A 65 -2.47 -23.48 21.40
C TYR A 65 -3.67 -23.89 22.25
N ASN A 66 -4.51 -24.80 21.75
CA ASN A 66 -5.65 -25.33 22.50
C ASN A 66 -5.24 -26.00 23.82
N LYS A 67 -4.03 -26.57 23.92
CA LYS A 67 -3.47 -27.12 25.16
C LYS A 67 -3.35 -26.06 26.25
N ALA A 68 -3.18 -24.79 25.87
CA ALA A 68 -3.13 -23.67 26.81
C ALA A 68 -4.42 -23.54 27.63
N LEU A 69 -5.56 -23.98 27.11
CA LEU A 69 -6.85 -23.87 27.81
C LEU A 69 -6.96 -24.81 29.03
N THR A 70 -6.13 -25.84 29.09
CA THR A 70 -6.16 -26.87 30.14
C THR A 70 -4.80 -27.10 30.82
N GLU A 71 -3.71 -26.53 30.29
CA GLU A 71 -2.37 -26.72 30.86
C GLU A 71 -2.21 -25.98 32.19
N ILE A 72 -1.59 -26.65 33.16
CA ILE A 72 -1.27 -26.10 34.48
C ILE A 72 0.24 -25.88 34.53
N MET A 73 0.68 -24.84 35.26
CA MET A 73 2.10 -24.55 35.44
C MET A 73 2.83 -25.75 36.07
N PRO A 74 3.96 -26.21 35.50
CA PRO A 74 4.75 -27.29 36.09
C PRO A 74 5.24 -26.95 37.50
N GLU A 75 5.25 -27.95 38.37
CA GLU A 75 5.86 -27.85 39.70
C GLU A 75 7.40 -27.81 39.60
N GLY A 76 8.05 -27.18 40.57
CA GLY A 76 9.52 -27.14 40.67
C GLY A 76 10.23 -26.09 39.82
N LEU A 77 9.51 -25.25 39.06
CA LEU A 77 10.11 -24.13 38.30
C LEU A 77 10.67 -23.04 39.22
N THR A 78 11.84 -22.51 38.86
CA THR A 78 12.38 -21.28 39.44
C THR A 78 11.47 -20.07 39.16
N LYS A 79 11.64 -18.97 39.91
CA LYS A 79 10.83 -17.75 39.72
C LYS A 79 10.92 -17.18 38.30
N ASP A 80 12.08 -17.27 37.66
CA ASP A 80 12.26 -16.72 36.31
C ASP A 80 11.65 -17.65 35.26
N GLU A 81 11.76 -18.96 35.43
CA GLU A 81 11.05 -19.93 34.59
C GLU A 81 9.54 -19.79 34.71
N GLN A 82 9.00 -19.54 35.91
CA GLN A 82 7.58 -19.26 36.12
C GLN A 82 7.12 -18.01 35.37
N LYS A 83 7.91 -16.93 35.36
CA LYS A 83 7.60 -15.72 34.58
C LYS A 83 7.58 -16.01 33.08
N VAL A 84 8.59 -16.70 32.57
CA VAL A 84 8.69 -17.08 31.15
C VAL A 84 7.51 -17.97 30.75
N TRP A 85 7.19 -18.97 31.57
CA TRP A 85 6.05 -19.86 31.36
C TRP A 85 4.74 -19.08 31.33
N THR A 86 4.48 -18.26 32.35
CA THR A 86 3.26 -17.45 32.48
C THR A 86 3.10 -16.51 31.29
N HIS A 87 4.18 -15.86 30.86
CA HIS A 87 4.15 -14.99 29.70
C HIS A 87 3.79 -15.75 28.42
N LYS A 88 4.47 -16.86 28.12
CA LYS A 88 4.18 -17.69 26.94
C LYS A 88 2.75 -18.26 26.97
N HIS A 89 2.30 -18.73 28.12
CA HIS A 89 0.95 -19.25 28.33
C HIS A 89 -0.10 -18.17 28.06
N ASN A 90 0.04 -16.98 28.67
CA ASN A 90 -0.87 -15.86 28.47
C ASN A 90 -0.91 -15.40 27.02
N LEU A 91 0.22 -15.37 26.32
CA LEU A 91 0.27 -15.04 24.89
C LEU A 91 -0.56 -16.01 24.05
N LYS A 92 -0.50 -17.32 24.32
CA LYS A 92 -1.34 -18.31 23.63
C LYS A 92 -2.83 -18.06 23.88
N ILE A 93 -3.21 -17.84 25.13
CA ILE A 93 -4.61 -17.57 25.53
C ILE A 93 -5.12 -16.27 24.89
N LEU A 94 -4.34 -15.20 24.92
CA LEU A 94 -4.68 -13.93 24.27
C LEU A 94 -4.86 -14.09 22.76
N THR A 95 -3.98 -14.88 22.12
CA THR A 95 -4.06 -15.19 20.69
C THR A 95 -5.36 -15.93 20.35
N ILE A 96 -5.72 -16.96 21.12
CA ILE A 96 -6.98 -17.69 20.95
C ILE A 96 -8.16 -16.73 21.14
N ASN A 97 -8.20 -15.98 22.23
CA ASN A 97 -9.30 -15.06 22.55
C ASN A 97 -9.48 -13.99 21.48
N LYS A 98 -8.36 -13.46 20.94
CA LYS A 98 -8.37 -12.52 19.82
C LYS A 98 -9.04 -13.10 18.59
N PHE A 99 -8.54 -14.22 18.10
CA PHE A 99 -9.06 -14.77 16.84
C PHE A 99 -10.43 -15.43 16.99
N ALA A 100 -10.79 -15.90 18.20
CA ALA A 100 -12.15 -16.31 18.52
C ALA A 100 -13.12 -15.13 18.50
N LYS A 101 -12.78 -13.99 19.14
CA LYS A 101 -13.63 -12.80 19.09
C LYS A 101 -13.77 -12.25 17.67
N LEU A 102 -12.67 -12.24 16.92
CA LEU A 102 -12.61 -11.71 15.57
C LEU A 102 -12.99 -12.72 14.50
N TYR A 103 -13.46 -13.92 14.84
CA TYR A 103 -13.65 -15.02 13.89
C TYR A 103 -14.48 -14.64 12.65
N THR A 104 -15.54 -13.84 12.81
CA THR A 104 -16.40 -13.39 11.71
C THR A 104 -15.98 -12.05 11.10
N ILE A 105 -15.06 -11.34 11.73
CA ILE A 105 -14.61 -9.99 11.34
C ILE A 105 -13.27 -10.05 10.61
N TRP A 106 -12.36 -10.90 11.06
CA TRP A 106 -11.01 -11.05 10.53
C TRP A 106 -11.00 -11.43 9.05
N PRO A 107 -11.80 -12.41 8.56
CA PRO A 107 -11.87 -12.71 7.13
C PRO A 107 -12.27 -11.48 6.29
N LYS A 108 -13.23 -10.68 6.78
CA LYS A 108 -13.68 -9.46 6.08
C LYS A 108 -12.57 -8.41 6.04
N ARG A 109 -11.80 -8.29 7.13
CA ARG A 109 -10.63 -7.39 7.19
C ARG A 109 -9.54 -7.85 6.24
N TYR A 110 -9.21 -9.15 6.25
CA TYR A 110 -8.24 -9.75 5.32
C TYR A 110 -8.63 -9.48 3.87
N GLN A 111 -9.91 -9.65 3.51
CA GLN A 111 -10.39 -9.37 2.17
C GLN A 111 -10.18 -7.91 1.75
N LYS A 112 -10.30 -6.94 2.67
CA LYS A 112 -10.02 -5.53 2.36
C LYS A 112 -8.55 -5.29 2.04
N PHE A 113 -7.64 -5.97 2.73
CA PHE A 113 -6.21 -5.94 2.39
C PHE A 113 -5.98 -6.52 1.00
N GLU A 114 -6.49 -7.72 0.73
CA GLU A 114 -6.35 -8.36 -0.58
C GLU A 114 -6.94 -7.51 -1.70
N ASN A 115 -8.07 -6.86 -1.48
CA ASN A 115 -8.66 -5.95 -2.46
C ASN A 115 -7.73 -4.78 -2.77
N PHE A 116 -7.15 -4.15 -1.75
CA PHE A 116 -6.18 -3.07 -1.93
C PHE A 116 -4.99 -3.55 -2.74
N ILE A 117 -4.38 -4.66 -2.34
CA ILE A 117 -3.20 -5.21 -3.05
C ILE A 117 -3.54 -5.53 -4.51
N ASN A 118 -4.64 -6.24 -4.77
CA ASN A 118 -5.04 -6.60 -6.14
C ASN A 118 -5.38 -5.38 -7.01
N ALA A 119 -5.89 -4.30 -6.41
CA ALA A 119 -6.23 -3.07 -7.13
C ALA A 119 -5.00 -2.21 -7.48
N HIS A 120 -3.96 -2.25 -6.64
CA HIS A 120 -2.86 -1.29 -6.69
C HIS A 120 -1.52 -1.89 -7.10
N TYR A 121 -1.25 -3.18 -6.85
CA TYR A 121 0.06 -3.77 -7.10
C TYR A 121 0.21 -4.27 -8.53
N ILE A 122 1.38 -4.02 -9.11
CA ILE A 122 1.97 -4.87 -10.15
C ILE A 122 2.85 -5.89 -9.41
N ARG A 123 2.40 -7.15 -9.31
CA ARG A 123 3.14 -8.21 -8.62
C ARG A 123 3.33 -9.46 -9.48
N THR A 124 4.24 -10.32 -9.07
CA THR A 124 4.42 -11.65 -9.67
C THR A 124 3.13 -12.45 -9.56
N LYS A 125 2.87 -13.29 -10.57
CA LYS A 125 1.69 -14.19 -10.56
C LYS A 125 1.83 -15.28 -9.51
N GLU A 126 3.05 -15.79 -9.36
CA GLU A 126 3.40 -16.79 -8.37
C GLU A 126 3.78 -16.10 -7.06
N THR A 127 3.43 -16.75 -5.96
CA THR A 127 3.96 -16.45 -4.64
C THR A 127 5.18 -17.34 -4.40
N TYR A 128 6.29 -16.74 -3.98
CA TYR A 128 7.54 -17.43 -3.73
C TYR A 128 7.77 -17.59 -2.23
N HIS A 129 8.08 -18.79 -1.77
CA HIS A 129 8.31 -19.07 -0.36
C HIS A 129 9.80 -19.10 -0.07
N HIS A 130 10.20 -18.68 1.14
CA HIS A 130 11.61 -18.79 1.55
C HIS A 130 12.20 -20.21 1.39
N ASP A 131 11.39 -21.26 1.57
CA ASP A 131 11.82 -22.66 1.46
C ASP A 131 12.21 -23.08 0.03
N ASP A 132 11.59 -22.48 -0.99
CA ASP A 132 11.76 -22.89 -2.39
C ASP A 132 12.30 -21.79 -3.28
N LEU A 133 12.56 -20.59 -2.74
CA LEU A 133 13.02 -19.41 -3.47
C LEU A 133 14.32 -19.67 -4.26
N ASP A 134 15.21 -20.52 -3.75
CA ASP A 134 16.46 -20.87 -4.44
C ASP A 134 16.24 -21.68 -5.73
N ASP A 135 15.13 -22.42 -5.83
CA ASP A 135 14.80 -23.26 -7.00
C ASP A 135 13.94 -22.52 -8.04
N GLN A 136 13.61 -21.25 -7.79
CA GLN A 136 12.72 -20.46 -8.64
C GLN A 136 13.47 -19.81 -9.79
N LYS A 137 12.73 -19.45 -10.85
CA LYS A 137 13.25 -18.59 -11.90
C LYS A 137 12.67 -17.19 -11.78
N LEU A 138 13.49 -16.24 -11.35
CA LEU A 138 13.18 -14.82 -11.34
C LEU A 138 13.94 -14.15 -12.49
N ASP A 139 13.22 -13.41 -13.32
CA ASP A 139 13.73 -12.81 -14.55
C ASP A 139 13.66 -11.29 -14.42
N PHE A 140 14.62 -10.73 -13.69
CA PHE A 140 14.77 -9.30 -13.44
C PHE A 140 16.23 -8.89 -13.65
N ASP A 141 16.41 -7.69 -14.21
CA ASP A 141 17.73 -7.11 -14.47
C ASP A 141 18.36 -6.53 -13.20
N CYS A 142 17.55 -6.14 -12.22
CA CYS A 142 17.96 -5.59 -10.93
C CYS A 142 16.93 -5.96 -9.85
N TYR A 143 17.41 -6.16 -8.63
CA TYR A 143 16.57 -6.40 -7.47
C TYR A 143 16.69 -5.28 -6.44
N ILE A 144 15.56 -4.86 -5.89
CA ILE A 144 15.51 -3.87 -4.82
C ILE A 144 14.79 -4.47 -3.61
N CYS A 145 15.42 -4.43 -2.45
CA CYS A 145 14.72 -4.65 -1.20
C CYS A 145 14.38 -3.30 -0.58
N ALA A 146 13.10 -3.07 -0.30
CA ALA A 146 12.63 -1.78 0.15
C ALA A 146 11.67 -1.96 1.31
N THR A 147 12.03 -1.43 2.50
CA THR A 147 11.17 -1.33 3.71
C THR A 147 10.47 -2.65 4.15
N ASP A 148 9.92 -2.88 5.35
CA ASP A 148 10.04 -2.24 6.66
C ASP A 148 11.16 -2.98 7.43
N VAL A 149 10.85 -3.74 8.48
CA VAL A 149 11.82 -4.52 9.27
C VAL A 149 12.27 -5.78 8.51
N ILE A 150 12.91 -5.59 7.36
CA ILE A 150 13.32 -6.68 6.47
C ILE A 150 14.68 -7.27 6.86
N TRP A 151 15.53 -6.51 7.56
CA TRP A 151 16.88 -6.95 7.97
C TRP A 151 16.97 -7.27 9.47
N GLN A 152 15.86 -7.69 10.06
CA GLN A 152 15.84 -8.19 11.43
C GLN A 152 16.35 -9.62 11.50
N TYR A 153 17.16 -9.89 12.53
CA TYR A 153 17.51 -11.26 12.91
C TYR A 153 16.37 -11.91 13.69
N ASN A 154 15.85 -13.04 13.22
CA ASN A 154 14.84 -13.82 13.92
C ASN A 154 15.54 -14.87 14.81
N PRO A 155 15.36 -14.87 16.14
CA PRO A 155 16.07 -15.80 17.02
C PRO A 155 15.95 -17.28 16.65
N ASP A 156 14.77 -17.69 16.16
CA ASP A 156 14.48 -19.08 15.81
C ASP A 156 14.78 -19.43 14.35
N LYS A 157 15.02 -18.43 13.49
CA LYS A 157 15.01 -18.57 12.03
C LYS A 157 16.22 -17.97 11.33
N GLY A 158 16.99 -17.10 11.99
CA GLY A 158 18.10 -16.36 11.41
C GLY A 158 17.66 -15.15 10.57
N PHE A 159 18.55 -14.70 9.70
CA PHE A 159 18.24 -13.70 8.69
C PHE A 159 17.41 -14.29 7.54
N ASP A 160 16.48 -13.51 7.03
CA ASP A 160 15.66 -13.92 5.89
C ASP A 160 16.41 -13.66 4.57
N ARG A 161 16.90 -14.72 3.94
CA ARG A 161 17.69 -14.63 2.70
C ARG A 161 16.94 -13.94 1.55
N GLY A 162 15.62 -14.06 1.48
CA GLY A 162 14.83 -13.37 0.45
C GLY A 162 14.89 -11.86 0.62
N PHE A 163 14.72 -11.37 1.85
CA PHE A 163 14.80 -9.94 2.16
C PHE A 163 16.21 -9.32 2.02
N PHE A 164 17.24 -10.15 2.09
CA PHE A 164 18.62 -9.75 1.75
C PHE A 164 18.95 -9.91 0.27
N LEU A 165 18.00 -10.33 -0.58
CA LEU A 165 18.24 -10.63 -2.00
C LEU A 165 19.37 -11.66 -2.18
N ALA A 166 19.49 -12.60 -1.24
CA ALA A 166 20.57 -13.58 -1.13
C ALA A 166 20.18 -14.98 -1.62
N ALA A 167 19.02 -15.12 -2.26
CA ALA A 167 18.59 -16.35 -2.92
C ALA A 167 19.33 -16.57 -4.25
N GLU A 168 19.49 -17.83 -4.65
CA GLU A 168 20.21 -18.22 -5.90
C GLU A 168 19.76 -17.42 -7.14
N PRO A 169 18.45 -17.21 -7.41
CA PRO A 169 18.00 -16.52 -8.61
C PRO A 169 18.36 -15.02 -8.64
N MET A 170 18.77 -14.46 -7.51
CA MET A 170 19.10 -13.04 -7.34
C MET A 170 20.61 -12.78 -7.27
N LYS A 171 21.46 -13.83 -7.21
CA LYS A 171 22.90 -13.67 -6.97
C LYS A 171 23.64 -12.90 -8.05
N ASN A 172 23.27 -13.09 -9.31
CA ASN A 172 24.01 -12.56 -10.47
C ASN A 172 23.46 -11.22 -10.99
N ALA A 173 22.52 -10.60 -10.26
CA ALA A 173 21.93 -9.33 -10.61
C ALA A 173 22.31 -8.24 -9.60
N PRO A 174 22.42 -6.97 -10.03
CA PRO A 174 22.66 -5.84 -9.14
C PRO A 174 21.54 -5.67 -8.11
N LYS A 175 21.93 -5.26 -6.91
CA LYS A 175 21.06 -5.16 -5.72
C LYS A 175 21.08 -3.78 -5.11
N ILE A 176 19.92 -3.25 -4.76
CA ILE A 176 19.77 -1.97 -4.05
C ILE A 176 18.92 -2.16 -2.80
N GLY A 177 19.32 -1.58 -1.69
CA GLY A 177 18.56 -1.54 -0.44
C GLY A 177 18.01 -0.14 -0.21
N TYR A 178 16.69 0.04 -0.14
CA TYR A 178 16.06 1.33 0.10
C TYR A 178 15.27 1.36 1.41
N ALA A 179 15.53 2.37 2.26
CA ALA A 179 14.87 2.52 3.56
C ALA A 179 14.88 1.21 4.39
N VAL A 180 15.99 0.48 4.36
CA VAL A 180 16.11 -0.81 5.06
C VAL A 180 16.12 -0.58 6.57
N SER A 181 15.58 -1.54 7.32
CA SER A 181 15.47 -1.46 8.78
C SER A 181 15.74 -2.81 9.44
N ARG A 182 16.45 -2.77 10.59
CA ARG A 182 16.69 -3.95 11.45
C ARG A 182 15.65 -4.11 12.56
N GLY A 183 14.77 -3.13 12.75
CA GLY A 183 13.86 -3.11 13.89
C GLY A 183 14.59 -2.87 15.22
N VAL A 184 14.07 -3.40 16.31
CA VAL A 184 14.70 -3.24 17.64
C VAL A 184 15.98 -4.07 17.69
N PHE A 185 17.10 -3.41 17.99
CA PHE A 185 18.39 -4.07 18.10
C PHE A 185 18.64 -4.60 19.52
N ASN A 186 18.86 -5.91 19.63
CA ASN A 186 19.17 -6.58 20.89
C ASN A 186 20.62 -7.12 20.93
N GLY A 187 21.49 -6.62 20.03
CA GLY A 187 22.83 -7.15 19.84
C GLY A 187 22.89 -8.31 18.84
N TRP A 188 24.01 -8.45 18.14
CA TRP A 188 24.33 -9.59 17.27
C TRP A 188 25.59 -10.31 17.77
N THR A 189 25.70 -11.61 17.54
CA THR A 189 26.94 -12.36 17.75
C THR A 189 27.92 -12.07 16.60
N LYS A 190 29.20 -12.44 16.76
CA LYS A 190 30.21 -12.27 15.70
C LYS A 190 29.87 -13.04 14.43
N GLU A 191 29.22 -14.19 14.56
CA GLU A 191 28.73 -15.00 13.44
C GLU A 191 27.59 -14.31 12.70
N GLN A 192 26.64 -13.71 13.44
CA GLN A 192 25.53 -12.94 12.87
C GLN A 192 26.03 -11.66 12.17
N GLU A 193 27.00 -10.96 12.77
CA GLU A 193 27.66 -9.83 12.11
C GLU A 193 28.33 -10.26 10.79
N LYS A 194 29.04 -11.39 10.80
CA LYS A 194 29.69 -11.93 9.60
C LYS A 194 28.66 -12.29 8.52
N GLU A 195 27.57 -12.95 8.88
CA GLU A 195 26.48 -13.31 7.97
C GLU A 195 25.83 -12.06 7.36
N PHE A 196 25.58 -11.03 8.18
CA PHE A 196 25.05 -9.74 7.71
C PHE A 196 25.99 -9.07 6.71
N ILE A 197 27.30 -9.03 7.00
CA ILE A 197 28.31 -8.47 6.10
C ILE A 197 28.33 -9.23 4.78
N GLU A 198 28.29 -10.57 4.82
CA GLU A 198 28.25 -11.41 3.62
C GLU A 198 27.04 -11.09 2.74
N TYR A 199 25.85 -10.95 3.34
CA TYR A 199 24.62 -10.65 2.60
C TYR A 199 24.54 -9.23 2.07
N THR A 200 25.15 -8.27 2.74
CA THR A 200 25.07 -6.84 2.36
C THR A 200 26.23 -6.39 1.45
N THR A 201 27.35 -7.10 1.44
CA THR A 201 28.50 -6.78 0.59
C THR A 201 28.16 -6.67 -0.90
N PRO A 202 27.32 -7.54 -1.49
CA PRO A 202 26.96 -7.49 -2.92
C PRO A 202 26.04 -6.34 -3.33
N PHE A 203 25.56 -5.51 -2.40
CA PHE A 203 24.70 -4.38 -2.74
C PHE A 203 25.49 -3.25 -3.41
N GLU A 204 24.92 -2.71 -4.48
CA GLU A 204 25.45 -1.55 -5.21
C GLU A 204 25.22 -0.25 -4.44
N ALA A 205 24.08 -0.18 -3.75
CA ALA A 205 23.73 0.93 -2.88
C ALA A 205 22.81 0.46 -1.75
N ILE A 206 22.96 1.05 -0.56
CA ILE A 206 22.11 0.82 0.60
C ILE A 206 21.75 2.19 1.17
N ALA A 207 20.50 2.38 1.57
CA ALA A 207 20.03 3.48 2.41
C ALA A 207 19.19 2.93 3.56
N ALA A 208 19.44 3.41 4.78
CA ALA A 208 18.73 3.00 5.98
C ALA A 208 17.58 3.95 6.29
N ARG A 209 16.56 3.48 7.00
CA ARG A 209 15.44 4.34 7.45
C ARG A 209 15.67 5.01 8.80
N GLU A 210 16.51 4.42 9.64
CA GLU A 210 16.85 4.95 10.97
C GLU A 210 18.35 5.18 11.11
N SER A 211 18.73 6.28 11.77
CA SER A 211 20.13 6.69 11.93
C SER A 211 20.94 5.67 12.73
N SER A 212 20.35 5.04 13.74
CA SER A 212 21.04 4.02 14.52
C SER A 212 21.41 2.79 13.69
N PHE A 213 20.65 2.49 12.63
CA PHE A 213 20.99 1.37 11.76
C PHE A 213 22.03 1.76 10.72
N ALA A 214 21.99 2.99 10.19
CA ALA A 214 23.06 3.52 9.35
C ALA A 214 24.42 3.48 10.09
N GLU A 215 24.44 3.94 11.34
CA GLU A 215 25.64 3.89 12.21
C GLU A 215 26.12 2.46 12.41
N HIS A 216 25.22 1.52 12.70
CA HIS A 216 25.59 0.11 12.83
C HIS A 216 26.16 -0.51 11.54
N ILE A 217 25.62 -0.14 10.37
CA ILE A 217 26.19 -0.61 9.09
C ILE A 217 27.60 -0.04 8.90
N HIS A 218 27.82 1.22 9.25
CA HIS A 218 29.15 1.84 9.21
C HIS A 218 30.12 1.12 10.15
N GLU A 219 29.73 0.82 11.40
CA GLU A 219 30.55 0.08 12.36
C GLU A 219 30.96 -1.31 11.85
N LEU A 220 30.06 -2.02 11.17
CA LEU A 220 30.31 -3.37 10.67
C LEU A 220 31.08 -3.42 9.34
N THR A 221 30.87 -2.44 8.47
CA THR A 221 31.34 -2.51 7.06
C THR A 221 32.30 -1.40 6.67
N GLY A 222 32.42 -0.34 7.48
CA GLY A 222 33.12 0.89 7.14
C GLY A 222 32.44 1.74 6.05
N LYS A 223 31.23 1.35 5.59
CA LYS A 223 30.49 2.06 4.55
C LYS A 223 29.51 3.05 5.16
N ASP A 224 29.57 4.29 4.70
CA ASP A 224 28.56 5.28 5.02
C ASP A 224 27.28 5.01 4.23
N VAL A 225 26.17 4.90 4.97
CA VAL A 225 24.84 4.64 4.43
C VAL A 225 23.95 5.85 4.74
N PRO A 226 23.36 6.50 3.73
CA PRO A 226 22.47 7.62 3.98
C PRO A 226 21.20 7.18 4.70
N VAL A 227 20.66 8.07 5.52
CA VAL A 227 19.32 7.94 6.10
C VAL A 227 18.31 8.57 5.14
N VAL A 228 17.33 7.78 4.70
CA VAL A 228 16.28 8.21 3.76
C VAL A 228 14.90 8.07 4.40
N LEU A 229 13.92 8.79 3.84
CA LEU A 229 12.53 8.65 4.27
C LEU A 229 11.96 7.28 3.91
N ASP A 230 10.98 6.84 4.71
CA ASP A 230 10.13 5.71 4.35
C ASP A 230 9.41 5.98 3.02
N PRO A 231 9.21 4.98 2.14
CA PRO A 231 8.56 5.20 0.85
C PRO A 231 7.20 5.88 0.90
N VAL A 232 6.45 5.81 2.02
CA VAL A 232 5.17 6.55 2.12
C VAL A 232 5.33 8.05 1.90
N PHE A 233 6.51 8.60 2.23
CA PHE A 233 6.83 10.01 2.05
C PHE A 233 7.32 10.37 0.65
N LEU A 234 7.59 9.40 -0.23
CA LEU A 234 7.92 9.69 -1.62
C LEU A 234 6.71 10.25 -2.38
N LYS A 235 5.50 9.98 -1.88
CA LYS A 235 4.22 10.46 -2.42
C LYS A 235 3.62 11.56 -1.55
N ASP A 236 2.96 12.53 -2.19
CA ASP A 236 2.47 13.73 -1.54
C ASP A 236 1.11 13.52 -0.88
N LYS A 237 0.61 14.58 -0.22
CA LYS A 237 -0.71 14.57 0.43
C LYS A 237 -1.82 14.26 -0.56
N LYS A 238 -1.77 14.82 -1.78
CA LYS A 238 -2.80 14.64 -2.80
C LYS A 238 -2.89 13.17 -3.21
N PHE A 239 -1.76 12.54 -3.51
CA PHE A 239 -1.73 11.12 -3.87
C PHE A 239 -2.43 10.24 -2.82
N TRP A 240 -2.16 10.50 -1.53
CA TRP A 240 -2.78 9.72 -0.46
C TRP A 240 -4.24 10.08 -0.22
N HIS A 241 -4.63 11.34 -0.44
CA HIS A 241 -6.03 11.78 -0.43
C HIS A 241 -6.84 10.99 -1.45
N ASP A 242 -6.34 10.89 -2.69
CA ASP A 242 -7.03 10.20 -3.79
C ASP A 242 -7.27 8.70 -3.51
N ILE A 243 -6.50 8.10 -2.60
CA ILE A 243 -6.62 6.67 -2.19
C ILE A 243 -7.46 6.51 -0.92
N ALA A 244 -7.54 7.55 -0.08
CA ALA A 244 -8.14 7.48 1.23
C ALA A 244 -9.65 7.28 1.14
N LEU A 245 -10.17 6.24 1.78
CA LEU A 245 -11.60 5.99 1.85
C LEU A 245 -12.18 6.49 3.19
N PRO A 246 -12.88 7.64 3.23
CA PRO A 246 -13.36 8.22 4.48
C PRO A 246 -14.38 7.32 5.19
N PRO A 247 -14.49 7.41 6.53
CA PRO A 247 -15.46 6.65 7.31
C PRO A 247 -16.90 6.99 6.91
N ARG A 248 -17.69 5.97 6.60
CA ARG A 248 -19.10 6.16 6.23
C ARG A 248 -19.95 6.57 7.42
N ASN A 249 -20.88 7.49 7.18
CA ASN A 249 -21.86 7.97 8.16
C ASN A 249 -21.21 8.53 9.44
N GLN A 250 -20.05 9.16 9.31
CA GLN A 250 -19.37 9.80 10.42
C GLN A 250 -19.85 11.24 10.55
N GLU A 251 -20.86 11.46 11.39
CA GLU A 251 -21.48 12.79 11.58
C GLU A 251 -20.71 13.64 12.61
N ARG A 252 -20.11 13.00 13.62
CA ARG A 252 -19.35 13.67 14.67
C ARG A 252 -17.87 13.78 14.29
N LYS A 253 -17.28 14.96 14.52
CA LYS A 253 -15.83 15.12 14.58
C LYS A 253 -15.25 14.23 15.68
N TYR A 254 -14.05 13.69 15.46
CA TYR A 254 -13.47 12.69 16.35
C TYR A 254 -11.96 12.85 16.56
N VAL A 255 -11.51 12.29 17.69
CA VAL A 255 -10.13 11.95 17.98
C VAL A 255 -9.90 10.52 17.53
N LEU A 256 -8.85 10.26 16.76
CA LEU A 256 -8.44 8.93 16.38
C LEU A 256 -7.40 8.41 17.37
N LEU A 257 -7.60 7.19 17.88
CA LEU A 257 -6.57 6.43 18.57
C LEU A 257 -6.19 5.20 17.74
N TYR A 258 -4.94 5.15 17.33
CA TYR A 258 -4.36 3.96 16.69
C TYR A 258 -3.01 3.65 17.34
N ALA A 259 -2.97 2.59 18.14
CA ALA A 259 -1.78 2.13 18.82
C ALA A 259 -1.43 0.70 18.42
N VAL A 260 -0.14 0.41 18.38
CA VAL A 260 0.44 -0.88 18.04
C VAL A 260 1.12 -1.44 19.29
N MET A 261 0.84 -2.71 19.61
CA MET A 261 1.40 -3.48 20.73
C MET A 261 1.00 -3.02 22.16
N GLU A 262 1.50 -3.76 23.16
CA GLU A 262 0.96 -3.93 24.52
C GLU A 262 1.04 -2.72 25.47
N ARG A 263 1.55 -1.56 25.04
CA ARG A 263 1.72 -0.37 25.90
C ARG A 263 0.77 0.78 25.57
N ALA A 264 -0.46 0.45 25.19
CA ALA A 264 -1.46 1.45 24.81
C ALA A 264 -2.25 2.05 25.99
N ILE A 265 -2.09 1.57 27.23
CA ILE A 265 -2.90 2.01 28.39
C ILE A 265 -2.86 3.54 28.54
N ASP A 266 -1.66 4.10 28.63
CA ASP A 266 -1.48 5.54 28.84
C ASP A 266 -2.04 6.33 27.65
N SER A 267 -1.86 5.82 26.43
CA SER A 267 -2.41 6.42 25.22
C SER A 267 -3.94 6.39 25.19
N ILE A 268 -4.56 5.29 25.63
CA ILE A 268 -6.01 5.14 25.73
C ILE A 268 -6.57 6.14 26.74
N GLN A 269 -6.03 6.17 27.96
CA GLN A 269 -6.52 7.04 29.02
C GLN A 269 -6.40 8.52 28.64
N LYS A 270 -5.27 8.91 28.02
CA LYS A 270 -5.06 10.28 27.56
C LYS A 270 -5.98 10.65 26.40
N ALA A 271 -6.13 9.78 25.40
CA ALA A 271 -7.02 10.04 24.27
C ALA A 271 -8.48 10.18 24.74
N LEU A 272 -8.94 9.34 25.68
CA LEU A 272 -10.26 9.45 26.30
C LEU A 272 -10.45 10.77 27.03
N ALA A 273 -9.50 11.15 27.88
CA ALA A 273 -9.58 12.42 28.63
C ALA A 273 -9.59 13.63 27.68
N PHE A 274 -8.73 13.62 26.66
CA PHE A 274 -8.62 14.68 25.67
C PHE A 274 -9.87 14.81 24.80
N ALA A 275 -10.41 13.69 24.30
CA ALA A 275 -11.65 13.68 23.52
C ALA A 275 -12.82 14.25 24.31
N LYS A 276 -12.95 13.84 25.58
CA LYS A 276 -13.98 14.38 26.50
C LYS A 276 -13.82 15.88 26.73
N GLU A 277 -12.59 16.35 26.96
CA GLU A 277 -12.31 17.79 27.15
C GLU A 277 -12.69 18.61 25.92
N LYS A 278 -12.45 18.07 24.71
CA LYS A 278 -12.76 18.74 23.43
C LYS A 278 -14.19 18.54 22.94
N GLY A 279 -15.01 17.74 23.63
CA GLY A 279 -16.35 17.39 23.18
C GLY A 279 -16.37 16.57 21.87
N LEU A 280 -15.32 15.79 21.61
CA LEU A 280 -15.15 14.97 20.41
C LEU A 280 -15.44 13.50 20.71
N GLU A 281 -15.92 12.75 19.71
CA GLU A 281 -15.99 11.28 19.80
C GLU A 281 -14.58 10.69 19.79
N LEU A 282 -14.33 9.61 20.54
CA LEU A 282 -13.09 8.84 20.40
C LEU A 282 -13.31 7.63 19.50
N ILE A 283 -12.59 7.55 18.37
CA ILE A 283 -12.58 6.37 17.50
C ILE A 283 -11.28 5.60 17.71
N ILE A 284 -11.38 4.29 17.92
CA ILE A 284 -10.24 3.40 18.18
C ILE A 284 -10.16 2.36 17.07
N LEU A 285 -9.08 2.40 16.30
CA LEU A 285 -8.76 1.34 15.33
C LEU A 285 -7.94 0.28 16.03
N SER A 286 -8.55 -0.87 16.32
CA SER A 286 -7.94 -1.89 17.19
C SER A 286 -7.59 -3.18 16.43
N SER A 287 -6.53 -3.84 16.89
CA SER A 287 -6.18 -5.23 16.55
C SER A 287 -6.66 -6.25 17.60
N TYR A 288 -7.45 -5.82 18.60
CA TYR A 288 -7.96 -6.54 19.79
C TYR A 288 -7.11 -6.45 21.05
N GLU A 289 -5.79 -6.55 20.97
CA GLU A 289 -4.91 -6.58 22.16
C GLU A 289 -5.01 -5.29 23.00
N SER A 290 -5.28 -4.15 22.36
CA SER A 290 -5.42 -2.86 23.04
C SER A 290 -6.67 -2.78 23.93
N ASN A 291 -7.65 -3.65 23.75
CA ASN A 291 -8.99 -3.45 24.31
C ASN A 291 -9.14 -3.90 25.75
N VAL A 292 -8.21 -4.72 26.25
CA VAL A 292 -8.20 -5.14 27.67
C VAL A 292 -8.07 -3.97 28.64
N HIS A 293 -7.65 -2.81 28.14
CA HIS A 293 -7.45 -1.59 28.92
C HIS A 293 -8.51 -0.52 28.69
N LEU A 294 -9.52 -0.80 27.84
CA LEU A 294 -10.63 0.10 27.65
C LEU A 294 -11.59 0.01 28.84
N PRO A 295 -12.09 1.15 29.36
CA PRO A 295 -13.13 1.12 30.38
C PRO A 295 -14.38 0.44 29.80
N LYS A 296 -15.17 -0.26 30.61
CA LYS A 296 -16.36 -0.98 30.09
C LYS A 296 -17.41 -0.04 29.48
N GLU A 297 -17.44 1.20 29.95
CA GLU A 297 -18.37 2.25 29.54
C GLU A 297 -17.57 3.50 29.18
N GLY A 298 -18.01 4.22 28.14
CA GLY A 298 -17.41 5.46 27.70
C GLY A 298 -17.94 5.89 26.33
N ASP A 299 -17.78 7.17 26.00
CA ASP A 299 -18.12 7.72 24.68
C ASP A 299 -16.96 7.46 23.69
N TYR A 300 -16.84 6.21 23.26
CA TYR A 300 -15.86 5.80 22.27
C TYR A 300 -16.38 4.65 21.39
N LYS A 301 -15.83 4.54 20.19
CA LYS A 301 -16.17 3.51 19.19
C LYS A 301 -14.94 2.69 18.81
N VAL A 302 -15.01 1.37 19.00
CA VAL A 302 -13.92 0.45 18.59
C VAL A 302 -14.25 -0.17 17.24
N ILE A 303 -13.32 -0.07 16.30
CA ILE A 303 -13.49 -0.54 14.93
C ILE A 303 -12.38 -1.55 14.60
N TYR A 304 -12.80 -2.73 14.14
CA TYR A 304 -11.91 -3.85 13.82
C TYR A 304 -11.82 -4.14 12.33
N ASN A 305 -12.88 -3.84 11.58
CA ASN A 305 -13.03 -4.19 10.17
C ASN A 305 -12.60 -3.02 9.27
N VAL A 306 -11.28 -2.76 9.22
CA VAL A 306 -10.70 -1.65 8.46
C VAL A 306 -9.68 -2.19 7.45
N GLY A 307 -9.71 -1.68 6.22
CA GLY A 307 -8.71 -1.91 5.16
C GLY A 307 -7.64 -0.81 5.08
N PRO A 308 -6.61 -0.94 4.22
CA PRO A 308 -5.55 0.07 4.09
C PRO A 308 -6.05 1.45 3.64
N ASP A 309 -6.90 1.50 2.62
CA ASP A 309 -7.60 2.69 2.11
C ASP A 309 -8.49 3.36 3.18
N GLU A 310 -9.27 2.56 3.91
CA GLU A 310 -10.10 3.07 5.01
C GLU A 310 -9.25 3.58 6.17
N TRP A 311 -8.12 2.94 6.49
CA TRP A 311 -7.21 3.39 7.54
C TRP A 311 -6.63 4.76 7.23
N LEU A 312 -6.27 5.03 5.97
CA LEU A 312 -5.90 6.37 5.50
C LEU A 312 -7.05 7.36 5.72
N GLY A 313 -8.27 7.00 5.32
CA GLY A 313 -9.45 7.85 5.50
C GLY A 313 -9.75 8.19 6.95
N TYR A 314 -9.58 7.26 7.88
CA TYR A 314 -9.73 7.55 9.31
C TYR A 314 -8.66 8.51 9.84
N ILE A 315 -7.42 8.42 9.37
CA ILE A 315 -6.35 9.36 9.74
C ILE A 315 -6.65 10.74 9.14
N GLU A 316 -6.99 10.79 7.86
CA GLU A 316 -7.25 12.03 7.15
C GLU A 316 -8.49 12.77 7.67
N GLN A 317 -9.52 12.08 8.15
CA GLN A 317 -10.74 12.74 8.66
C GLN A 317 -10.68 13.05 10.17
N ALA A 318 -9.61 12.67 10.86
CA ALA A 318 -9.46 12.95 12.29
C ALA A 318 -9.13 14.42 12.57
N GLU A 319 -9.68 14.97 13.66
CA GLU A 319 -9.28 16.30 14.17
C GLU A 319 -7.96 16.21 14.92
N TYR A 320 -7.79 15.15 15.71
CA TYR A 320 -6.58 14.85 16.47
C TYR A 320 -6.27 13.36 16.44
N ILE A 321 -4.98 13.02 16.49
CA ILE A 321 -4.54 11.62 16.47
C ILE A 321 -3.68 11.31 17.69
N PHE A 322 -4.00 10.23 18.37
CA PHE A 322 -3.14 9.61 19.39
C PHE A 322 -2.58 8.32 18.82
N THR A 323 -1.27 8.19 18.85
CA THR A 323 -0.62 7.00 18.30
C THR A 323 0.69 6.67 19.00
N ASN A 324 1.17 5.46 18.79
CA ASN A 324 2.56 5.10 18.99
C ASN A 324 3.13 4.42 17.73
N SER A 325 2.43 4.50 16.60
CA SER A 325 2.84 3.86 15.34
C SER A 325 3.68 4.80 14.50
N PHE A 326 4.82 4.31 14.00
CA PHE A 326 5.66 5.04 13.06
C PHE A 326 4.85 5.51 11.84
N HIS A 327 4.15 4.60 11.17
CA HIS A 327 3.41 4.94 9.97
C HIS A 327 2.20 5.83 10.27
N ALA A 328 1.56 5.71 11.44
CA ALA A 328 0.51 6.65 11.79
C ALA A 328 1.06 8.06 12.04
N CYS A 329 2.27 8.19 12.61
CA CYS A 329 2.96 9.48 12.66
C CYS A 329 3.27 9.99 11.25
N ALA A 330 3.80 9.13 10.37
CA ALA A 330 4.11 9.49 8.99
C ALA A 330 2.87 10.01 8.24
N PHE A 331 1.75 9.29 8.31
CA PHE A 331 0.50 9.73 7.69
C PHE A 331 -0.14 10.93 8.40
N SER A 332 0.05 11.10 9.71
CA SER A 332 -0.36 12.34 10.39
C SER A 332 0.42 13.55 9.87
N ILE A 333 1.71 13.38 9.57
CA ILE A 333 2.54 14.44 8.97
C ILE A 333 2.07 14.72 7.53
N LEU A 334 1.91 13.68 6.70
CA LEU A 334 1.46 13.80 5.31
C LEU A 334 0.10 14.47 5.17
N PHE A 335 -0.86 14.12 6.03
CA PHE A 335 -2.21 14.70 6.04
C PHE A 335 -2.35 15.97 6.88
N GLU A 336 -1.23 16.48 7.41
CA GLU A 336 -1.15 17.73 8.17
C GLU A 336 -2.05 17.76 9.43
N LYS A 337 -2.04 16.66 10.19
CA LYS A 337 -2.90 16.44 11.37
C LYS A 337 -2.24 16.85 12.66
N GLN A 338 -3.02 17.41 13.58
CA GLN A 338 -2.54 17.56 14.96
C GLN A 338 -2.47 16.17 15.61
N PHE A 339 -1.30 15.78 16.10
CA PHE A 339 -1.12 14.44 16.67
C PHE A 339 -0.22 14.44 17.90
N TYR A 340 -0.38 13.40 18.71
CA TYR A 340 0.35 13.16 19.95
C TYR A 340 0.84 11.73 20.01
N VAL A 341 2.04 11.56 20.53
CA VAL A 341 2.75 10.29 20.41
C VAL A 341 3.08 9.71 21.78
N GLY A 342 2.49 8.55 22.08
CA GLY A 342 2.74 7.80 23.31
C GLY A 342 4.02 6.95 23.24
N ALA A 343 4.32 6.27 24.34
CA ALA A 343 5.54 5.47 24.47
C ALA A 343 5.56 4.27 23.49
N ARG A 344 6.73 4.02 22.91
CA ARG A 344 7.04 2.85 22.08
C ARG A 344 8.51 2.46 22.27
N HIS A 345 8.78 1.16 22.16
CA HIS A 345 10.14 0.64 22.08
C HIS A 345 10.74 0.82 20.70
N GLY A 346 12.05 1.08 20.66
CA GLY A 346 12.78 1.41 19.43
C GLY A 346 12.74 2.89 19.09
N ASP A 347 13.62 3.28 18.19
CA ASP A 347 13.99 4.67 17.88
C ASP A 347 13.31 5.22 16.62
N LYS A 348 12.57 4.40 15.87
CA LYS A 348 11.94 4.81 14.60
C LYS A 348 11.01 6.01 14.76
N VAL A 349 10.18 5.98 15.80
CA VAL A 349 9.23 7.05 16.05
C VAL A 349 9.94 8.29 16.58
N ASP A 350 11.06 8.16 17.28
CA ASP A 350 11.87 9.33 17.67
C ASP A 350 12.61 9.92 16.46
N THR A 351 13.10 9.06 15.56
CA THR A 351 13.75 9.46 14.31
C THR A 351 12.84 10.35 13.48
N ILE A 352 11.61 9.90 13.21
CA ILE A 352 10.66 10.68 12.39
C ILE A 352 10.26 12.00 13.08
N LEU A 353 10.07 12.01 14.40
CA LEU A 353 9.75 13.25 15.10
C LEU A 353 10.92 14.24 15.05
N LYS A 354 12.15 13.76 15.25
CA LYS A 354 13.36 14.57 15.13
C LYS A 354 13.59 15.07 13.70
N THR A 355 13.33 14.26 12.68
CA THR A 355 13.47 14.65 11.27
C THR A 355 12.61 15.86 10.90
N PHE A 356 11.46 16.05 11.57
CA PHE A 356 10.49 17.10 11.27
C PHE A 356 10.33 18.14 12.39
N ASP A 357 11.24 18.16 13.38
CA ASP A 357 11.19 19.04 14.55
C ASP A 357 9.86 18.94 15.36
N LEU A 358 9.37 17.71 15.54
CA LEU A 358 8.10 17.37 16.21
C LEU A 358 8.29 16.59 17.51
N GLU A 359 9.47 16.65 18.12
CA GLU A 359 9.79 15.91 19.36
C GLU A 359 8.86 16.30 20.53
N ASP A 360 8.35 17.53 20.53
CA ASP A 360 7.41 18.04 21.52
C ASP A 360 6.02 17.36 21.49
N ARG A 361 5.73 16.55 20.46
CA ARG A 361 4.52 15.73 20.38
C ARG A 361 4.52 14.53 21.34
N ARG A 362 5.70 14.13 21.82
CA ARG A 362 5.84 13.01 22.75
C ARG A 362 5.14 13.26 24.07
N PHE A 363 4.37 12.29 24.53
CA PHE A 363 3.88 12.27 25.91
C PHE A 363 4.31 10.99 26.62
N THR A 364 4.42 11.08 27.93
CA THR A 364 4.76 9.96 28.82
C THR A 364 3.75 9.89 29.94
N LYS A 365 3.92 8.96 30.89
CA LYS A 365 3.11 8.92 32.10
C LYS A 365 3.22 10.21 32.94
N THR A 366 4.39 10.86 32.93
CA THR A 366 4.70 12.04 33.76
C THR A 366 4.69 13.36 33.00
N TYR A 367 4.69 13.33 31.66
CA TYR A 367 4.66 14.50 30.80
C TYR A 367 3.48 14.43 29.83
N ASP A 368 2.76 15.55 29.68
CA ASP A 368 1.55 15.64 28.86
C ASP A 368 1.67 16.73 27.80
N SER A 369 2.17 16.34 26.62
CA SER A 369 2.28 17.23 25.47
C SER A 369 0.94 17.78 25.00
N THR A 370 -0.19 17.15 25.33
CA THR A 370 -1.51 17.64 24.93
C THR A 370 -1.87 19.01 25.52
N LYS A 371 -1.18 19.42 26.59
CA LYS A 371 -1.38 20.70 27.29
C LYS A 371 -0.30 21.73 27.00
N SER A 372 0.93 21.29 26.75
CA SER A 372 2.09 22.17 26.59
C SER A 372 2.44 22.46 25.13
N ALA A 373 2.13 21.53 24.23
CA ALA A 373 2.62 21.58 22.87
C ALA A 373 1.76 22.52 22.02
N LYS A 374 2.39 23.44 21.29
CA LYS A 374 1.68 24.38 20.40
C LYS A 374 1.08 23.64 19.20
N PRO A 375 0.08 24.17 18.49
CA PRO A 375 -0.32 23.60 17.20
C PRO A 375 0.87 23.47 16.25
N ILE A 376 0.96 22.34 15.54
CA ILE A 376 2.03 22.10 14.56
C ILE A 376 1.94 23.15 13.44
N ASP A 377 3.07 23.78 13.15
CA ASP A 377 3.24 24.68 12.00
C ASP A 377 3.69 23.90 10.77
N TYR A 378 2.70 23.50 9.95
CA TYR A 378 2.95 22.69 8.77
C TYR A 378 3.67 23.44 7.64
N SER A 379 3.80 24.76 7.70
CA SER A 379 4.61 25.50 6.72
C SER A 379 6.09 25.11 6.83
N LYS A 380 6.59 24.93 8.05
CA LYS A 380 7.98 24.48 8.32
C LYS A 380 8.15 23.00 8.06
N VAL A 381 7.21 22.18 8.54
CA VAL A 381 7.24 20.73 8.32
C VAL A 381 7.19 20.41 6.82
N GLY A 382 6.39 21.13 6.05
CA GLY A 382 6.31 20.99 4.60
C GLY A 382 7.64 21.27 3.90
N GLN A 383 8.38 22.31 4.31
CA GLN A 383 9.70 22.61 3.75
C GLN A 383 10.71 21.48 4.03
N LEU A 384 10.77 21.00 5.27
CA LEU A 384 11.64 19.87 5.66
C LEU A 384 11.25 18.60 4.91
N LEU A 385 9.95 18.33 4.77
CA LEU A 385 9.44 17.19 4.04
C LEU A 385 9.86 17.20 2.57
N GLU A 386 9.70 18.32 1.86
CA GLU A 386 10.07 18.38 0.45
C GLU A 386 11.59 18.26 0.24
N GLU A 387 12.40 18.86 1.12
CA GLU A 387 13.86 18.69 1.09
C GLU A 387 14.26 17.22 1.26
N LYS A 388 13.73 16.55 2.28
CA LYS A 388 14.07 15.15 2.60
C LYS A 388 13.46 14.17 1.59
N ARG A 389 12.26 14.45 1.06
CA ARG A 389 11.63 13.71 -0.04
C ARG A 389 12.53 13.74 -1.27
N LYS A 390 12.97 14.94 -1.67
CA LYS A 390 13.87 15.11 -2.82
C LYS A 390 15.17 14.34 -2.61
N ALA A 391 15.84 14.49 -1.46
CA ALA A 391 17.08 13.77 -1.18
C ALA A 391 16.90 12.23 -1.22
N SER A 392 15.78 11.75 -0.68
CA SER A 392 15.46 10.32 -0.66
C SER A 392 15.12 9.77 -2.05
N GLY A 393 14.43 10.56 -2.89
CA GLY A 393 14.16 10.24 -4.28
C GLY A 393 15.42 10.26 -5.14
N ASP A 394 16.25 11.29 -4.99
CA ASP A 394 17.54 11.42 -5.70
C ASP A 394 18.45 10.22 -5.40
N PHE A 395 18.50 9.76 -4.14
CA PHE A 395 19.28 8.56 -3.78
C PHE A 395 18.90 7.35 -4.63
N ILE A 396 17.61 7.00 -4.67
CA ILE A 396 17.18 5.77 -5.35
C ILE A 396 17.31 5.89 -6.87
N LEU A 397 17.00 7.05 -7.45
CA LEU A 397 17.16 7.29 -8.88
C LEU A 397 18.63 7.25 -9.31
N ASN A 398 19.53 7.85 -8.53
CA ASN A 398 20.96 7.81 -8.80
C ASN A 398 21.55 6.40 -8.66
N ALA A 399 21.09 5.62 -7.67
CA ALA A 399 21.48 4.22 -7.52
C ALA A 399 21.07 3.39 -8.73
N ILE A 400 19.83 3.54 -9.18
CA ILE A 400 19.29 2.88 -10.38
C ILE A 400 20.09 3.28 -11.63
N HIS A 401 20.28 4.57 -11.90
CA HIS A 401 21.06 5.04 -13.06
C HIS A 401 22.51 4.54 -13.03
N SER A 402 23.12 4.45 -11.84
CA SER A 402 24.48 3.93 -11.67
C SER A 402 24.55 2.44 -12.04
N VAL A 403 23.55 1.66 -11.64
CA VAL A 403 23.40 0.26 -12.05
C VAL A 403 23.20 0.16 -13.56
N GLU A 404 22.30 0.95 -14.14
CA GLU A 404 22.06 0.91 -15.59
C GLU A 404 23.32 1.16 -16.40
N LYS A 405 24.11 2.15 -15.99
CA LYS A 405 25.39 2.47 -16.63
C LYS A 405 26.42 1.36 -16.43
N LYS A 406 26.59 0.87 -15.20
CA LYS A 406 27.60 -0.14 -14.84
C LYS A 406 27.39 -1.47 -15.56
N TYR A 407 26.12 -1.86 -15.73
CA TYR A 407 25.73 -3.14 -16.33
C TYR A 407 25.28 -3.02 -17.79
N ASN A 408 25.41 -1.83 -18.40
CA ASN A 408 24.98 -1.53 -19.78
C ASN A 408 23.50 -1.89 -20.04
N LEU A 409 22.63 -1.57 -19.07
CA LEU A 409 21.19 -1.80 -19.12
C LEU A 409 20.41 -0.58 -19.64
N ALA A 410 21.13 0.51 -19.98
CA ALA A 410 20.57 1.75 -20.52
C ALA A 410 19.89 1.56 -21.90
N ASP A 411 20.32 0.54 -22.66
CA ASP A 411 19.86 0.23 -24.02
C ASP A 411 19.17 -1.14 -24.14
N THR A 412 18.65 -1.72 -23.05
CA THR A 412 17.51 -2.64 -23.20
C THR A 412 16.28 -1.79 -23.55
N HIS A 413 16.26 -1.27 -24.78
CA HIS A 413 15.13 -0.61 -25.40
C HIS A 413 13.93 -1.54 -25.29
N PHE A 414 13.14 -1.35 -24.24
CA PHE A 414 11.85 -1.95 -24.15
C PHE A 414 11.03 -1.41 -25.31
N LYS A 415 10.77 -2.27 -26.29
CA LYS A 415 9.46 -2.30 -26.93
C LYS A 415 8.47 -2.53 -25.79
N LYS A 416 8.02 -1.46 -25.14
CA LYS A 416 6.89 -1.52 -24.22
C LYS A 416 5.80 -2.30 -24.97
N GLU A 417 5.23 -3.36 -24.38
CA GLU A 417 4.43 -4.31 -25.17
C GLU A 417 3.34 -3.60 -26.01
N PRO A 418 2.84 -4.14 -27.10
CA PRO A 418 1.81 -3.42 -27.83
C PRO A 418 0.50 -3.32 -27.02
N PHE A 419 -0.26 -2.22 -27.13
CA PHE A 419 -1.57 -2.09 -26.46
C PHE A 419 -2.73 -1.98 -27.45
N ASN A 420 -3.92 -2.32 -26.96
CA ASN A 420 -5.17 -2.27 -27.72
C ASN A 420 -5.99 -1.04 -27.35
N LEU A 421 -6.53 -0.35 -28.36
CA LEU A 421 -7.48 0.74 -28.18
C LEU A 421 -8.81 0.39 -28.82
N ILE A 422 -9.83 0.11 -28.01
CA ILE A 422 -11.11 -0.43 -28.43
C ILE A 422 -12.14 0.70 -28.45
N TYR A 423 -12.66 1.03 -29.62
CA TYR A 423 -13.72 2.04 -29.78
C TYR A 423 -15.08 1.36 -29.59
N ALA A 424 -15.76 1.65 -28.48
CA ALA A 424 -17.06 1.10 -28.14
C ALA A 424 -18.16 2.12 -28.36
N SER A 425 -19.20 1.74 -29.09
CA SER A 425 -20.38 2.59 -29.36
C SER A 425 -21.20 2.97 -28.12
N SER A 426 -21.00 2.30 -26.98
CA SER A 426 -21.76 2.45 -25.73
C SER A 426 -23.28 2.18 -25.84
N ALA A 427 -23.77 1.77 -27.01
CA ALA A 427 -25.18 1.50 -27.28
C ALA A 427 -25.32 0.40 -28.34
N LYS A 428 -26.47 -0.27 -28.36
CA LYS A 428 -26.87 -1.20 -29.42
C LYS A 428 -28.35 -1.02 -29.70
N ASN A 429 -28.66 -0.24 -30.74
CA ASN A 429 -30.03 0.04 -31.18
C ASN A 429 -30.10 0.00 -32.71
N LYS A 430 -31.29 -0.26 -33.27
CA LYS A 430 -31.61 -0.21 -34.71
C LYS A 430 -31.20 1.12 -35.37
N ASN A 431 -31.12 2.20 -34.58
CA ASN A 431 -30.74 3.54 -35.03
C ASN A 431 -29.21 3.79 -35.06
N LEU A 432 -28.40 2.83 -34.61
CA LEU A 432 -26.95 2.92 -34.62
C LEU A 432 -26.40 2.32 -35.92
N VAL A 433 -25.69 3.14 -36.69
CA VAL A 433 -25.05 2.76 -37.95
C VAL A 433 -23.54 2.90 -37.81
N CYS A 434 -22.77 1.99 -38.40
CA CYS A 434 -21.31 2.07 -38.44
C CYS A 434 -20.86 2.40 -39.86
N ARG A 435 -19.82 3.23 -40.01
CA ARG A 435 -19.18 3.45 -41.31
C ARG A 435 -18.31 2.24 -41.64
N LEU A 436 -18.52 1.62 -42.81
CA LEU A 436 -17.85 0.40 -43.27
C LEU A 436 -16.35 0.57 -43.59
N PHE A 437 -15.82 1.80 -43.54
CA PHE A 437 -14.49 2.15 -44.08
C PHE A 437 -13.56 2.80 -43.05
N THR A 438 -13.51 2.29 -41.82
CA THR A 438 -12.36 2.63 -40.96
C THR A 438 -11.20 1.71 -41.32
N PHE A 439 -10.33 2.19 -42.22
CA PHE A 439 -9.08 1.52 -42.59
C PHE A 439 -8.32 1.13 -41.30
N GLY A 440 -7.95 -0.14 -41.17
CA GLY A 440 -7.19 -0.61 -40.01
C GLY A 440 -8.00 -0.92 -38.74
N LEU A 441 -9.35 -0.94 -38.77
CA LEU A 441 -10.17 -1.40 -37.63
C LEU A 441 -11.06 -2.60 -37.98
N ASN A 442 -11.01 -3.65 -37.14
CA ASN A 442 -11.89 -4.82 -37.16
C ASN A 442 -13.11 -4.63 -36.26
N LYS A 443 -14.31 -4.90 -36.81
CA LYS A 443 -15.57 -4.84 -36.08
C LYS A 443 -15.80 -6.12 -35.27
N SER A 444 -16.18 -5.97 -34.00
CA SER A 444 -16.69 -7.04 -33.15
C SER A 444 -18.04 -6.63 -32.52
N ILE A 445 -18.94 -7.59 -32.33
CA ILE A 445 -20.27 -7.35 -31.75
C ILE A 445 -20.32 -8.06 -30.40
N ARG A 446 -20.50 -7.30 -29.32
CA ARG A 446 -20.82 -7.84 -27.99
C ARG A 446 -22.32 -7.64 -27.71
N GLU A 447 -22.83 -8.27 -26.65
CA GLU A 447 -24.26 -8.23 -26.32
C GLU A 447 -24.82 -6.81 -26.21
N LYS A 448 -24.04 -5.85 -25.68
CA LYS A 448 -24.49 -4.49 -25.33
C LYS A 448 -23.85 -3.35 -26.14
N SER A 449 -22.86 -3.63 -26.99
CA SER A 449 -22.12 -2.61 -27.76
C SER A 449 -21.55 -3.18 -29.06
N ILE A 450 -21.44 -2.32 -30.06
CA ILE A 450 -20.55 -2.53 -31.22
C ILE A 450 -19.17 -1.98 -30.86
N GLU A 451 -18.13 -2.78 -31.06
CA GLU A 451 -16.72 -2.44 -30.79
C GLU A 451 -15.91 -2.47 -32.09
N PHE A 452 -15.03 -1.49 -32.27
CA PHE A 452 -13.98 -1.50 -33.30
C PHE A 452 -12.61 -1.62 -32.64
N ARG A 453 -11.78 -2.50 -33.19
CA ARG A 453 -10.43 -2.80 -32.69
C ARG A 453 -9.41 -2.54 -33.80
N PRO A 454 -8.27 -1.92 -33.53
CA PRO A 454 -7.14 -1.87 -34.45
C PRO A 454 -6.77 -3.25 -34.98
N ASN A 455 -6.39 -3.30 -36.25
CA ASN A 455 -5.85 -4.51 -36.88
C ASN A 455 -4.48 -4.87 -36.32
N GLU A 456 -3.73 -3.85 -35.90
CA GLU A 456 -2.43 -3.97 -35.25
C GLU A 456 -2.47 -3.22 -33.92
N ASN A 457 -1.79 -3.76 -32.92
CA ASN A 457 -1.65 -3.11 -31.63
C ASN A 457 -0.79 -1.84 -31.79
N TYR A 458 -1.07 -0.82 -30.98
CA TYR A 458 -0.24 0.38 -30.93
C TYR A 458 1.09 0.07 -30.25
N ASP A 459 2.18 0.66 -30.77
CA ASP A 459 3.48 0.62 -30.10
C ASP A 459 3.35 1.25 -28.72
N GLY A 460 3.99 0.63 -27.74
CA GLY A 460 3.89 0.98 -26.35
C GLY A 460 4.48 2.34 -25.96
N ASN A 461 5.22 2.96 -26.87
CA ASN A 461 5.79 4.31 -26.71
C ASN A 461 5.06 5.36 -27.55
N ALA A 462 4.01 5.00 -28.29
CA ALA A 462 3.36 5.90 -29.22
C ALA A 462 2.52 6.97 -28.50
N VAL A 463 2.67 8.23 -28.91
CA VAL A 463 1.60 9.22 -28.80
C VAL A 463 0.53 8.82 -29.81
N VAL A 464 -0.69 8.58 -29.33
CA VAL A 464 -1.78 8.06 -30.17
C VAL A 464 -2.62 9.21 -30.69
N LYS A 465 -2.86 9.22 -31.99
CA LYS A 465 -3.94 10.01 -32.59
C LYS A 465 -5.23 9.20 -32.61
N LEU A 466 -6.26 9.66 -31.92
CA LEU A 466 -7.54 8.95 -31.83
C LEU A 466 -8.24 8.87 -33.19
N ALA A 467 -8.88 7.74 -33.47
CA ALA A 467 -9.65 7.57 -34.70
C ALA A 467 -10.85 8.52 -34.72
N LYS A 468 -11.27 8.92 -35.91
CA LYS A 468 -12.54 9.63 -36.11
C LYS A 468 -13.69 8.67 -35.78
N ASN A 469 -14.75 9.18 -35.14
CA ASN A 469 -15.87 8.38 -34.69
C ASN A 469 -16.43 7.48 -35.80
N PRO A 470 -16.33 6.14 -35.65
CA PRO A 470 -16.82 5.18 -36.64
C PRO A 470 -18.34 5.00 -36.58
N PHE A 471 -19.00 5.55 -35.56
CA PHE A 471 -20.41 5.37 -35.28
C PHE A 471 -21.24 6.59 -35.71
N ARG A 472 -22.49 6.34 -36.08
CA ARG A 472 -23.54 7.34 -36.25
C ARG A 472 -24.79 6.86 -35.55
N TYR A 473 -25.29 7.65 -34.60
CA TYR A 473 -26.49 7.30 -33.85
C TYR A 473 -27.61 8.29 -34.20
N LYS A 474 -28.63 7.84 -34.94
CA LYS A 474 -29.73 8.71 -35.38
C LYS A 474 -30.50 9.24 -34.17
N GLY A 475 -30.68 10.57 -34.10
CA GLY A 475 -31.32 11.27 -32.98
C GLY A 475 -30.37 11.64 -31.83
N PHE A 476 -29.07 11.39 -32.00
CA PHE A 476 -28.06 11.67 -30.99
C PHE A 476 -26.88 12.45 -31.55
N THR A 477 -26.30 13.30 -30.72
CA THR A 477 -25.08 14.06 -30.98
C THR A 477 -23.91 13.39 -30.27
N PHE A 478 -22.80 13.19 -30.98
CA PHE A 478 -21.57 12.65 -30.39
C PHE A 478 -20.80 13.76 -29.66
N LEU A 479 -20.38 13.50 -28.43
CA LEU A 479 -19.68 14.47 -27.57
C LEU A 479 -18.19 14.15 -27.35
N GLY A 480 -17.75 12.95 -27.70
CA GLY A 480 -16.37 12.48 -27.47
C GLY A 480 -16.33 11.08 -26.86
N TRP A 481 -15.21 10.78 -26.18
CA TRP A 481 -14.94 9.46 -25.62
C TRP A 481 -14.61 9.55 -24.14
N TYR A 482 -15.26 8.71 -23.33
CA TYR A 482 -14.69 8.34 -22.04
C TYR A 482 -13.72 7.19 -22.24
N CYS A 483 -12.52 7.28 -21.66
CA CYS A 483 -11.61 6.14 -21.64
C CYS A 483 -11.80 5.36 -20.34
N ARG A 484 -11.85 4.03 -20.46
CA ARG A 484 -11.70 3.12 -19.33
C ARG A 484 -10.79 1.97 -19.67
N THR A 485 -10.23 1.33 -18.67
CA THR A 485 -9.43 0.12 -18.79
C THR A 485 -9.87 -0.89 -17.73
N THR A 486 -9.34 -2.10 -17.81
CA THR A 486 -9.49 -3.11 -16.78
C THR A 486 -8.11 -3.55 -16.33
N PHE A 487 -7.85 -3.46 -15.03
CA PHE A 487 -6.62 -3.92 -14.41
C PHE A 487 -6.99 -4.88 -13.27
N HIS A 488 -6.47 -6.12 -13.32
CA HIS A 488 -6.82 -7.21 -12.39
C HIS A 488 -8.34 -7.40 -12.14
N GLY A 489 -9.16 -7.22 -13.19
CA GLY A 489 -10.62 -7.39 -13.10
C GLY A 489 -11.38 -6.17 -12.55
N ILE A 490 -10.69 -5.10 -12.18
CA ILE A 490 -11.27 -3.84 -11.70
C ILE A 490 -11.30 -2.83 -12.85
N TYR A 491 -12.45 -2.18 -13.06
CA TYR A 491 -12.57 -1.10 -14.02
C TYR A 491 -11.99 0.20 -13.46
N LYS A 492 -11.22 0.90 -14.30
CA LYS A 492 -10.71 2.25 -14.02
C LYS A 492 -11.04 3.19 -15.19
N TRP A 493 -11.33 4.46 -14.95
CA TRP A 493 -11.65 5.49 -15.93
C TRP A 493 -10.59 6.57 -15.93
N TYR A 494 -10.27 7.09 -17.12
CA TYR A 494 -9.35 8.19 -17.27
C TYR A 494 -9.99 9.51 -16.86
N CYS A 495 -9.31 10.26 -16.00
CA CYS A 495 -9.82 11.49 -15.39
C CYS A 495 -9.00 12.72 -15.80
N THR A 496 -9.53 13.90 -15.50
CA THR A 496 -8.98 15.21 -15.91
C THR A 496 -7.62 15.52 -15.27
N ASP A 497 -7.26 14.82 -14.20
CA ASP A 497 -5.94 14.86 -13.55
C ASP A 497 -4.85 14.06 -14.29
N GLY A 498 -5.22 13.40 -15.39
CA GLY A 498 -4.29 12.64 -16.22
C GLY A 498 -4.05 11.20 -15.77
N GLN A 499 -4.84 10.69 -14.81
CA GLN A 499 -4.70 9.36 -14.22
C GLN A 499 -5.94 8.47 -14.46
N PHE A 500 -5.81 7.16 -14.19
CA PHE A 500 -6.92 6.21 -14.19
C PHE A 500 -7.42 5.90 -12.78
N HIS A 501 -8.69 6.20 -12.52
CA HIS A 501 -9.34 6.03 -11.23
C HIS A 501 -10.43 4.96 -11.26
N THR A 502 -10.54 4.18 -10.20
CA THR A 502 -11.64 3.27 -9.92
C THR A 502 -12.96 4.02 -9.74
N ALA A 503 -14.07 3.29 -9.81
CA ALA A 503 -15.38 3.87 -9.55
C ALA A 503 -15.56 4.37 -8.10
N ALA A 504 -14.79 3.86 -7.15
CA ALA A 504 -14.84 4.34 -5.77
C ALA A 504 -14.25 5.75 -5.71
N GLU A 505 -13.01 5.91 -6.16
CA GLU A 505 -12.27 7.19 -6.16
C GLU A 505 -13.11 8.30 -6.83
N ILE A 506 -13.68 8.04 -8.01
CA ILE A 506 -14.51 9.03 -8.74
C ILE A 506 -15.81 9.39 -7.99
N LEU A 507 -16.40 8.48 -7.22
CA LEU A 507 -17.68 8.72 -6.53
C LEU A 507 -17.53 9.38 -5.15
N TYR A 508 -16.34 9.32 -4.55
CA TYR A 508 -16.08 9.87 -3.21
C TYR A 508 -15.30 11.19 -3.23
N HIS A 509 -14.67 11.54 -4.36
CA HIS A 509 -13.88 12.75 -4.51
C HIS A 509 -14.50 13.66 -5.57
N ASP A 510 -15.03 14.82 -5.15
CA ASP A 510 -15.74 15.76 -6.02
C ASP A 510 -14.82 16.44 -7.06
N ASP A 511 -13.51 16.39 -6.88
CA ASP A 511 -12.49 16.96 -7.77
C ASP A 511 -12.04 16.01 -8.89
N ILE A 512 -12.41 14.73 -8.82
CA ILE A 512 -12.04 13.71 -9.82
C ILE A 512 -13.13 13.62 -10.88
N GLU A 513 -12.92 14.31 -12.00
CA GLU A 513 -13.86 14.28 -13.13
C GLU A 513 -13.36 13.40 -14.28
N LEU A 514 -14.28 12.69 -14.95
CA LEU A 514 -13.90 11.92 -16.13
C LEU A 514 -13.43 12.83 -17.27
N CYS A 515 -12.28 12.50 -17.83
CA CYS A 515 -11.77 13.17 -19.02
C CYS A 515 -12.50 12.66 -20.26
N ARG A 516 -12.94 13.61 -21.11
CA ARG A 516 -13.62 13.32 -22.37
C ARG A 516 -12.74 13.70 -23.56
N PHE A 517 -12.13 12.70 -24.16
CA PHE A 517 -11.31 12.86 -25.35
C PHE A 517 -12.15 13.25 -26.57
N GLN A 518 -11.56 14.04 -27.45
CA GLN A 518 -12.15 14.41 -28.73
C GLN A 518 -11.67 13.50 -29.87
N ASP A 519 -12.45 13.43 -30.94
CA ASP A 519 -12.01 12.74 -32.16
C ASP A 519 -10.73 13.38 -32.71
N GLN A 520 -9.81 12.55 -33.20
CA GLN A 520 -8.54 13.01 -33.80
C GLN A 520 -7.58 13.72 -32.84
N GLU A 521 -7.88 13.75 -31.54
CA GLU A 521 -6.98 14.23 -30.50
C GLU A 521 -5.70 13.39 -30.45
N GLN A 522 -4.56 14.04 -30.18
CA GLN A 522 -3.29 13.37 -29.88
C GLN A 522 -3.13 13.26 -28.37
N THR A 523 -2.83 12.07 -27.87
CA THR A 523 -2.70 11.82 -26.44
C THR A 523 -1.65 10.76 -26.13
N ASP A 524 -0.95 10.93 -25.02
CA ASP A 524 -0.05 9.95 -24.40
C ASP A 524 -0.70 9.27 -23.18
N ALA A 525 -2.00 9.48 -22.94
CA ALA A 525 -2.72 8.97 -21.77
C ALA A 525 -2.53 7.46 -21.55
N PHE A 526 -2.54 6.69 -22.64
CA PHE A 526 -2.40 5.22 -22.63
C PHE A 526 -0.98 4.75 -22.32
N THR A 527 0.03 5.53 -22.71
CA THR A 527 1.45 5.19 -22.52
C THR A 527 1.97 5.70 -21.18
N ARG A 528 1.49 6.86 -20.73
CA ARG A 528 1.80 7.45 -19.42
C ARG A 528 1.28 6.62 -18.25
N ASN A 529 0.06 6.10 -18.37
CA ASN A 529 -0.61 5.35 -17.30
C ASN A 529 -0.39 3.84 -17.38
N ARG A 530 0.51 3.42 -18.27
CA ARG A 530 0.48 2.07 -18.79
C ARG A 530 0.87 1.01 -17.77
N PHE A 531 1.79 1.33 -16.87
CA PHE A 531 2.22 0.38 -15.84
C PHE A 531 1.09 0.11 -14.83
N LEU A 532 0.13 1.04 -14.70
CA LEU A 532 -1.00 0.96 -13.75
C LEU A 532 -2.32 0.48 -14.39
N THR A 533 -2.27 0.11 -15.68
CA THR A 533 -3.47 -0.17 -16.48
C THR A 533 -3.24 -1.35 -17.42
N GLY A 534 -4.31 -2.09 -17.74
CA GLY A 534 -4.18 -3.27 -18.59
C GLY A 534 -3.79 -2.92 -20.04
N ASN A 535 -3.41 -3.93 -20.83
CA ASN A 535 -3.01 -3.76 -22.24
C ASN A 535 -4.20 -3.47 -23.20
N SER A 536 -5.37 -3.09 -22.67
CA SER A 536 -6.60 -2.84 -23.43
C SER A 536 -7.38 -1.67 -22.85
N PHE A 537 -7.42 -0.59 -23.62
CA PHE A 537 -8.16 0.63 -23.30
C PHE A 537 -9.45 0.67 -24.12
N PHE A 538 -10.54 1.09 -23.50
CA PHE A 538 -11.87 1.17 -24.11
C PHE A 538 -12.30 2.62 -24.17
N LEU A 539 -12.37 3.16 -25.39
CA LEU A 539 -12.97 4.45 -25.67
C LEU A 539 -14.47 4.26 -25.85
N GLN A 540 -15.24 4.65 -24.85
CA GLN A 540 -16.69 4.60 -24.82
C GLN A 540 -17.26 5.87 -25.41
N ALA A 541 -17.98 5.75 -26.54
CA ALA A 541 -18.62 6.87 -27.19
C ALA A 541 -19.64 7.53 -26.27
N VAL A 542 -19.58 8.84 -26.18
CA VAL A 542 -20.50 9.68 -25.41
C VAL A 542 -21.50 10.33 -26.36
N TRP A 543 -22.78 10.11 -26.11
CA TRP A 543 -23.88 10.58 -26.94
C TRP A 543 -24.84 11.43 -26.12
N GLN A 544 -25.37 12.49 -26.71
CA GLN A 544 -26.47 13.28 -26.16
C GLN A 544 -27.71 13.08 -27.03
N ASN A 545 -28.83 12.73 -26.41
CA ASN A 545 -30.11 12.67 -27.11
C ASN A 545 -30.55 14.09 -27.50
N ASN A 546 -30.88 14.31 -28.77
CA ASN A 546 -31.20 15.63 -29.30
C ASN A 546 -32.56 16.19 -28.82
N GLU A 547 -33.47 15.34 -28.34
CA GLU A 547 -34.81 15.75 -27.89
C GLU A 547 -34.85 16.10 -26.39
N ASN A 548 -34.16 15.33 -25.55
CA ASN A 548 -34.25 15.46 -24.10
C ASN A 548 -32.90 15.71 -23.40
N GLY A 549 -31.80 15.84 -24.14
CA GLY A 549 -30.47 16.14 -23.60
C GLY A 549 -29.81 15.00 -22.82
N HIS A 550 -30.44 13.83 -22.72
CA HIS A 550 -29.93 12.70 -21.93
C HIS A 550 -28.60 12.16 -22.49
N ILE A 551 -27.62 11.91 -21.61
CA ILE A 551 -26.28 11.44 -22.00
C ILE A 551 -26.16 9.91 -21.89
N ILE A 552 -25.56 9.28 -22.90
CA ILE A 552 -25.27 7.85 -22.98
C ILE A 552 -23.76 7.64 -23.20
N PRO A 553 -23.08 6.77 -22.43
CA PRO A 553 -23.62 5.98 -21.33
C PRO A 553 -23.95 6.84 -20.11
N ASN A 554 -24.92 6.41 -19.31
CA ASN A 554 -25.13 7.01 -17.98
C ASN A 554 -23.93 6.63 -17.10
N ILE A 555 -22.97 7.56 -16.98
CA ILE A 555 -21.70 7.29 -16.34
C ILE A 555 -21.86 7.06 -14.84
N GLU A 556 -22.71 7.84 -14.17
CA GLU A 556 -22.98 7.69 -12.74
C GLU A 556 -23.55 6.31 -12.42
N ARG A 557 -24.50 5.83 -13.24
CA ARG A 557 -25.03 4.46 -13.12
C ARG A 557 -23.94 3.41 -13.36
N SER A 558 -23.03 3.66 -14.30
CA SER A 558 -21.93 2.75 -14.62
C SER A 558 -20.91 2.68 -13.47
N LEU A 559 -20.52 3.83 -12.91
CA LEU A 559 -19.65 3.93 -11.74
C LEU A 559 -20.30 3.24 -10.54
N ARG A 560 -21.56 3.56 -10.21
CA ARG A 560 -22.29 2.91 -9.11
C ARG A 560 -22.42 1.39 -9.31
N ALA A 561 -22.64 0.93 -10.54
CA ALA A 561 -22.68 -0.50 -10.86
C ALA A 561 -21.32 -1.18 -10.67
N SER A 562 -20.24 -0.59 -11.19
CA SER A 562 -18.89 -1.12 -11.01
C SER A 562 -18.42 -1.06 -9.57
N PHE A 563 -18.76 0.00 -8.83
CA PHE A 563 -18.54 0.09 -7.39
C PHE A 563 -19.29 -1.03 -6.65
N LYS A 564 -20.55 -1.29 -7.01
CA LYS A 564 -21.33 -2.39 -6.44
C LYS A 564 -20.74 -3.75 -6.81
N GLU A 565 -20.28 -3.95 -8.05
CA GLU A 565 -19.61 -5.17 -8.48
C GLU A 565 -18.31 -5.40 -7.70
N TYR A 566 -17.49 -4.37 -7.52
CA TYR A 566 -16.32 -4.40 -6.65
C TYR A 566 -16.71 -4.81 -5.21
N MET A 567 -17.72 -4.17 -4.64
CA MET A 567 -18.23 -4.50 -3.30
C MET A 567 -18.85 -5.91 -3.20
N VAL A 568 -19.39 -6.46 -4.29
CA VAL A 568 -19.96 -7.81 -4.35
C VAL A 568 -18.88 -8.87 -4.55
N GLN A 569 -17.88 -8.61 -5.40
CA GLN A 569 -16.69 -9.46 -5.52
C GLN A 569 -15.96 -9.53 -4.18
N ALA A 570 -15.86 -8.41 -3.46
CA ALA A 570 -15.37 -8.34 -2.08
C ALA A 570 -16.22 -9.10 -1.05
N ARG A 571 -17.42 -9.60 -1.41
CA ARG A 571 -18.34 -10.34 -0.51
C ARG A 571 -18.57 -11.80 -0.92
N LYS A 572 -18.24 -12.17 -2.16
CA LYS A 572 -18.54 -13.50 -2.76
C LYS A 572 -17.33 -14.43 -2.81
N LYS A 573 -16.17 -13.96 -2.39
CA LYS A 573 -14.99 -14.75 -2.05
C LYS A 573 -14.66 -14.47 -0.60
#